data_AF-A0A6N9QJG0-F1
#
_entry.id   AF-A0A6N9QJG0-F1
#
_cell.length_a   1.000
_cell.length_b   1.000
_cell.length_c   1.000
_cell.angle_alpha   90.00
_cell.angle_beta   90.00
_cell.angle_gamma   90.00
#
_symmetry.space_group_name_H-M   'P 1'
#
loop_
_entity.id
_entity.type
_entity.pdbx_description
1 polymer ?
#
loop_
_entity_poly.entity_id
_entity_poly.type
_entity_poly.pdbx_seq_one_letter_code
_entity_poly.pdbx_strand_id
1 'polypeptide(L)'
;HGYQCSYVKYGKGIVKTAMFVGKKKAIHVPVTKVYPSKKMAASIPKRLRTFRYYTYVGKPIKNLSSNVNVAHGLMDEFTACRMGMSDNVALFPYRVSRNADWDAWETFITECENDRLAYGEFKYYILHYLYYAKKHHPKVHKSIVGNKKFCQAYRRLESGYAKLIKDYEGSCPSSNSC
;
A
#
# COMPACT_ATOMS: atom_id res chain seq x y z
N HIS A 1 6.57 -7.06 9.05
CA HIS A 1 5.23 -6.85 8.49
C HIS A 1 5.25 -7.24 7.03
N GLY A 2 4.39 -8.18 6.62
CA GLY A 2 4.27 -8.62 5.25
C GLY A 2 3.13 -9.63 5.16
N TYR A 3 2.11 -9.33 4.36
CA TYR A 3 0.93 -10.17 4.29
C TYR A 3 1.20 -11.37 3.38
N GLN A 4 0.93 -12.56 3.91
CA GLN A 4 0.95 -13.78 3.11
C GLN A 4 -0.28 -13.83 2.22
N CYS A 5 -0.11 -14.30 0.99
CA CYS A 5 -1.18 -14.29 0.01
C CYS A 5 -2.30 -15.28 0.38
N SER A 6 -3.48 -14.78 0.76
CA SER A 6 -4.70 -15.59 0.88
C SER A 6 -5.56 -15.41 -0.37
N TYR A 7 -5.54 -16.42 -1.26
CA TYR A 7 -6.46 -16.45 -2.39
C TYR A 7 -7.79 -17.06 -1.97
N VAL A 8 -8.90 -16.40 -2.30
CA VAL A 8 -10.22 -17.03 -2.25
C VAL A 8 -10.57 -17.48 -3.67
N LYS A 9 -10.73 -18.80 -3.87
CA LYS A 9 -11.22 -19.36 -5.12
C LYS A 9 -12.73 -19.11 -5.19
N TYR A 10 -13.16 -18.19 -6.04
CA TYR A 10 -14.58 -18.02 -6.39
C TYR A 10 -14.92 -18.87 -7.61
N GLY A 11 -16.15 -19.40 -7.67
CA GLY A 11 -16.60 -20.32 -8.74
C GLY A 11 -16.40 -19.80 -10.17
N LYS A 12 -16.20 -20.74 -11.11
CA LYS A 12 -15.80 -20.57 -12.53
C LYS A 12 -14.32 -20.24 -12.81
N GLY A 13 -13.38 -20.72 -11.99
CA GLY A 13 -11.95 -20.75 -12.34
C GLY A 13 -11.21 -19.40 -12.37
N ILE A 14 -11.90 -18.28 -12.16
CA ILE A 14 -11.28 -16.94 -12.05
C ILE A 14 -10.92 -16.68 -10.59
N VAL A 15 -9.62 -16.65 -10.30
CA VAL A 15 -9.11 -16.26 -8.98
C VAL A 15 -9.30 -14.75 -8.79
N LYS A 16 -9.85 -14.35 -7.63
CA LYS A 16 -10.01 -12.94 -7.26
C LYS A 16 -9.34 -12.69 -5.91
N THR A 17 -8.81 -11.48 -5.74
CA THR A 17 -8.36 -10.95 -4.46
C THR A 17 -9.33 -9.87 -3.98
N ALA A 18 -9.60 -9.84 -2.68
CA ALA A 18 -10.48 -8.84 -2.06
C ALA A 18 -9.64 -7.64 -1.61
N MET A 19 -9.81 -6.51 -2.30
CA MET A 19 -9.12 -5.26 -1.97
C MET A 19 -10.01 -4.40 -1.09
N PHE A 20 -9.62 -4.20 0.16
CA PHE A 20 -10.35 -3.33 1.08
C PHE A 20 -10.09 -1.86 0.75
N VAL A 21 -11.16 -1.10 0.49
CA VAL A 21 -11.08 0.29 0.02
C VAL A 21 -11.80 1.26 0.96
N GLY A 22 -11.79 0.92 2.25
CA GLY A 22 -12.45 1.66 3.33
C GLY A 22 -13.96 1.44 3.46
N LYS A 23 -14.53 1.92 4.58
CA LYS A 23 -15.98 1.87 4.90
C LYS A 23 -16.60 0.46 4.83
N LYS A 24 -15.88 -0.57 5.28
CA LYS A 24 -16.29 -1.99 5.23
C LYS A 24 -16.60 -2.49 3.80
N LYS A 25 -16.05 -1.85 2.76
CA LYS A 25 -16.24 -2.24 1.36
C LYS A 25 -14.98 -2.90 0.81
N ALA A 26 -15.17 -4.06 0.20
CA ALA A 26 -14.14 -4.76 -0.57
C ALA A 26 -14.49 -4.72 -2.06
N ILE A 27 -13.48 -4.48 -2.90
CA ILE A 27 -13.58 -4.67 -4.35
C ILE A 27 -12.89 -5.98 -4.70
N HIS A 28 -13.65 -6.91 -5.27
CA HIS A 28 -13.10 -8.17 -5.74
C HIS A 28 -12.42 -7.96 -7.09
N VAL A 29 -11.09 -8.03 -7.10
CA VAL A 29 -10.25 -7.79 -8.26
C VAL A 29 -9.83 -9.13 -8.87
N PRO A 30 -10.15 -9.42 -10.14
CA PRO A 30 -9.62 -10.59 -10.84
C PRO A 30 -8.09 -10.54 -10.86
N VAL A 31 -7.45 -11.64 -10.45
CA VAL A 31 -5.99 -11.75 -10.49
C VAL A 31 -5.55 -11.87 -11.95
N THR A 32 -4.59 -11.04 -12.33
CA THR A 32 -4.00 -11.02 -13.66
C THR A 32 -2.62 -11.65 -13.62
N LYS A 33 -2.09 -12.05 -14.77
CA LYS A 33 -0.68 -12.47 -14.88
C LYS A 33 0.22 -11.32 -14.42
N VAL A 34 1.31 -11.68 -13.75
CA VAL A 34 2.34 -10.77 -13.24
C VAL A 34 3.73 -11.33 -13.57
N TYR A 35 4.75 -10.48 -13.45
CA TYR A 35 6.15 -10.87 -13.42
C TYR A 35 6.78 -10.50 -12.06
N PRO A 36 7.84 -11.20 -11.60
CA PRO A 36 8.45 -10.95 -10.29
C PRO A 36 9.00 -9.54 -10.12
N SER A 37 8.83 -8.94 -8.94
CA SER A 37 9.25 -7.56 -8.64
C SER A 37 10.77 -7.36 -8.80
N LYS A 38 11.57 -8.41 -8.56
CA LYS A 38 13.02 -8.40 -8.79
C LYS A 38 13.42 -7.97 -10.21
N LYS A 39 12.58 -8.25 -11.22
CA LYS A 39 12.87 -7.83 -12.61
C LYS A 39 12.85 -6.33 -12.81
N MET A 40 12.00 -5.60 -12.06
CA MET A 40 12.01 -4.13 -12.09
C MET A 40 12.97 -3.52 -11.07
N ALA A 41 13.40 -4.26 -10.05
CA ALA A 41 14.15 -3.74 -8.91
C ALA A 41 15.40 -2.95 -9.32
N ALA A 42 16.20 -3.49 -10.25
CA ALA A 42 17.42 -2.84 -10.73
C ALA A 42 17.15 -1.49 -11.44
N SER A 43 15.95 -1.30 -12.00
CA SER A 43 15.57 -0.06 -12.68
C SER A 43 15.19 1.08 -11.74
N ILE A 44 15.08 0.82 -10.43
CA ILE A 44 14.91 1.87 -9.42
C ILE A 44 16.29 2.40 -9.03
N PRO A 45 16.59 3.70 -9.25
CA PRO A 45 17.87 4.32 -8.90
C PRO A 45 18.17 4.17 -7.40
N LYS A 46 19.45 3.97 -7.03
CA LYS A 46 19.85 3.80 -5.62
C LYS A 46 19.33 4.92 -4.71
N ARG A 47 19.37 6.18 -5.16
CA ARG A 47 18.87 7.35 -4.43
C ARG A 47 17.35 7.35 -4.14
N LEU A 48 16.58 6.51 -4.85
CA LEU A 48 15.14 6.37 -4.68
C LEU A 48 14.76 5.05 -3.96
N ARG A 49 15.75 4.29 -3.47
CA ARG A 49 15.51 3.07 -2.71
C ARG A 49 15.37 3.43 -1.24
N THR A 50 14.14 3.55 -0.79
CA THR A 50 13.79 3.82 0.61
C THR A 50 13.82 2.54 1.44
N PHE A 51 13.50 2.62 2.74
CA PHE A 51 13.60 1.48 3.65
C PHE A 51 12.74 0.28 3.19
N ARG A 52 11.53 0.52 2.64
CA ARG A 52 10.63 -0.53 2.16
C ARG A 52 11.11 -1.20 0.88
N TYR A 53 12.01 -0.58 0.12
CA TYR A 53 12.47 -1.12 -1.17
C TYR A 53 12.98 -2.56 -1.01
N TYR A 54 13.83 -2.81 -0.01
CA TYR A 54 14.47 -4.11 0.15
C TYR A 54 13.43 -5.21 0.41
N THR A 55 12.48 -4.96 1.30
CA THR A 55 11.44 -5.94 1.68
C THR A 55 10.49 -6.22 0.52
N TYR A 56 9.94 -5.18 -0.11
CA TYR A 56 8.80 -5.36 -1.03
C TYR A 56 9.19 -5.44 -2.51
N VAL A 57 10.43 -5.06 -2.88
CA VAL A 57 10.89 -5.02 -4.27
C VAL A 57 12.23 -5.74 -4.47
N GLY A 58 13.28 -5.33 -3.76
CA GLY A 58 14.67 -5.66 -4.07
C GLY A 58 15.15 -7.03 -3.60
N LYS A 59 14.64 -7.52 -2.47
CA LYS A 59 15.05 -8.79 -1.83
C LYS A 59 13.82 -9.69 -1.67
N PRO A 60 13.49 -10.53 -2.65
CA PRO A 60 12.32 -11.39 -2.59
C PRO A 60 12.32 -12.27 -1.35
N ILE A 61 11.34 -12.04 -0.48
CA ILE A 61 11.01 -12.95 0.62
C ILE A 61 10.06 -14.00 0.06
N LYS A 62 10.32 -15.28 0.35
CA LYS A 62 9.49 -16.40 -0.10
C LYS A 62 8.05 -16.17 0.41
N ASN A 63 7.06 -16.34 -0.47
CA ASN A 63 5.62 -16.20 -0.20
C ASN A 63 5.10 -14.79 0.16
N LEU A 64 5.95 -13.75 0.13
CA LEU A 64 5.47 -12.37 0.34
C LEU A 64 4.66 -11.91 -0.88
N SER A 65 3.42 -11.46 -0.67
CA SER A 65 2.47 -11.14 -1.76
C SER A 65 3.04 -10.12 -2.74
N SER A 66 3.73 -9.08 -2.25
CA SER A 66 4.39 -8.04 -3.06
C SER A 66 5.51 -8.57 -3.97
N ASN A 67 6.03 -9.77 -3.72
CA ASN A 67 7.09 -10.38 -4.54
C ASN A 67 6.53 -11.40 -5.52
N VAL A 68 5.45 -12.09 -5.15
CA VAL A 68 4.83 -13.17 -5.93
C VAL A 68 3.69 -12.65 -6.83
N ASN A 69 2.78 -11.84 -6.29
CA ASN A 69 1.65 -11.22 -7.00
C ASN A 69 1.85 -9.74 -7.33
N VAL A 70 3.01 -9.22 -6.96
CA VAL A 70 3.56 -7.90 -7.25
C VAL A 70 2.56 -6.76 -7.32
N ALA A 71 1.93 -6.47 -8.47
CA ALA A 71 0.96 -5.39 -8.55
C ALA A 71 -0.19 -5.55 -7.55
N HIS A 72 -0.70 -6.76 -7.35
CA HIS A 72 -1.77 -7.04 -6.38
C HIS A 72 -1.21 -7.02 -4.96
N GLY A 73 -0.07 -7.65 -4.71
CA GLY A 73 0.54 -7.66 -3.38
C GLY A 73 1.02 -6.28 -2.90
N LEU A 74 1.51 -5.43 -3.80
CA LEU A 74 1.82 -4.04 -3.49
C LEU A 74 0.55 -3.23 -3.19
N MET A 75 -0.60 -3.55 -3.79
CA MET A 75 -1.89 -2.97 -3.38
C MET A 75 -2.36 -3.49 -2.02
N ASP A 76 -2.10 -4.75 -1.67
CA ASP A 76 -2.41 -5.29 -0.34
C ASP A 76 -1.62 -4.54 0.73
N GLU A 77 -0.31 -4.36 0.54
CA GLU A 77 0.55 -3.61 1.47
C GLU A 77 0.17 -2.12 1.53
N PHE A 78 -0.18 -1.53 0.38
CA PHE A 78 -0.68 -0.15 0.35
C PHE A 78 -2.00 0.01 1.11
N THR A 79 -2.86 -1.01 1.08
CA THR A 79 -4.10 -1.07 1.85
C THR A 79 -3.81 -1.20 3.33
N ALA A 80 -2.88 -2.08 3.70
CA ALA A 80 -2.50 -2.31 5.09
C ALA A 80 -1.99 -1.05 5.77
N CYS A 81 -1.03 -0.33 5.16
CA CYS A 81 -0.52 0.92 5.72
C CYS A 81 -1.60 2.00 5.80
N ARG A 82 -2.54 2.06 4.84
CA ARG A 82 -3.68 2.98 4.95
C ARG A 82 -4.55 2.66 6.17
N MET A 83 -4.81 1.38 6.41
CA MET A 83 -5.63 0.93 7.53
C MET A 83 -4.92 1.13 8.86
N GLY A 84 -3.62 0.83 8.95
CA GLY A 84 -2.79 1.12 10.12
C GLY A 84 -2.84 2.59 10.51
N MET A 85 -2.65 3.49 9.54
CA MET A 85 -2.80 4.93 9.77
C MET A 85 -4.21 5.30 10.23
N SER A 86 -5.24 4.74 9.59
CA SER A 86 -6.63 5.05 9.92
C SER A 86 -6.98 4.63 11.36
N ASP A 87 -6.49 3.47 11.78
CA ASP A 87 -6.73 2.93 13.12
C ASP A 87 -5.98 3.75 14.16
N ASN A 88 -4.70 4.07 13.90
CA ASN A 88 -3.91 4.94 14.77
C ASN A 88 -4.56 6.31 14.95
N VAL A 89 -4.95 6.98 13.87
CA VAL A 89 -5.65 8.28 13.91
C VAL A 89 -6.97 8.17 14.68
N ALA A 90 -7.74 7.10 14.49
CA ALA A 90 -9.00 6.88 15.21
C ALA A 90 -8.80 6.70 16.73
N LEU A 91 -7.62 6.22 17.16
CA LEU A 91 -7.26 6.08 18.57
C LEU A 91 -6.77 7.38 19.23
N PHE A 92 -6.57 8.45 18.47
CA PHE A 92 -6.11 9.73 19.02
C PHE A 92 -6.97 10.24 20.20
N PRO A 93 -8.32 10.32 20.11
CA PRO A 93 -9.15 10.80 21.22
C PRO A 93 -9.04 9.93 22.47
N TYR A 94 -8.88 8.61 22.29
CA TYR A 94 -8.68 7.68 23.40
C TYR A 94 -7.38 7.98 24.14
N ARG A 95 -6.27 8.21 23.42
CA ARG A 95 -4.97 8.57 24.02
C ARG A 95 -5.06 9.87 24.82
N VAL A 96 -5.75 10.88 24.27
CA VAL A 96 -6.04 12.13 24.98
C VAL A 96 -6.83 11.86 26.26
N SER A 97 -7.92 11.09 26.21
CA SER A 97 -8.76 10.80 27.38
C SER A 97 -8.06 10.01 28.49
N ARG A 98 -6.97 9.31 28.15
CA ARG A 98 -6.20 8.47 29.08
C ARG A 98 -4.98 9.18 29.65
N ASN A 99 -4.76 10.47 29.33
CA ASN A 99 -3.54 11.20 29.67
C ASN A 99 -2.29 10.38 29.32
N ALA A 100 -2.24 9.88 28.08
CA ALA A 100 -1.15 9.06 27.59
C ALA A 100 0.21 9.70 27.88
N ASP A 101 1.16 8.86 28.32
CA ASP A 101 2.54 9.26 28.57
C ASP A 101 3.30 9.50 27.25
N TRP A 102 4.55 9.95 27.38
CA TRP A 102 5.38 10.27 26.23
C TRP A 102 5.64 9.04 25.35
N ASP A 103 5.89 7.87 25.92
CA ASP A 103 6.14 6.64 25.16
C ASP A 103 4.94 6.26 24.28
N ALA A 104 3.72 6.43 24.80
CA ALA A 104 2.49 6.22 24.04
C ALA A 104 2.30 7.26 22.92
N TRP A 105 2.75 8.51 23.12
CA TRP A 105 2.73 9.55 22.08
C TRP A 105 3.80 9.33 21.02
N GLU A 106 5.02 8.98 21.42
CA GLU A 106 6.12 8.64 20.51
C GLU A 106 5.73 7.46 19.62
N THR A 107 5.11 6.41 20.19
CA THR A 107 4.58 5.28 19.42
C THR A 107 3.52 5.75 18.42
N PHE A 108 2.57 6.59 18.85
CA PHE A 108 1.52 7.09 17.96
C PHE A 108 2.10 7.89 16.78
N ILE A 109 3.03 8.81 17.06
CA ILE A 109 3.68 9.65 16.04
C ILE A 109 4.48 8.77 15.09
N THR A 110 5.29 7.86 15.63
CA THR A 110 6.15 6.97 14.84
C THR A 110 5.33 6.11 13.89
N GLU A 111 4.26 5.48 14.38
CA GLU A 111 3.41 4.64 13.55
C GLU A 111 2.66 5.47 12.47
N CYS A 112 2.12 6.63 12.84
CA CYS A 112 1.46 7.52 11.88
C CYS A 112 2.42 8.00 10.79
N GLU A 113 3.63 8.44 11.14
CA GLU A 113 4.64 8.88 10.19
C GLU A 113 5.16 7.72 9.32
N ASN A 114 5.35 6.54 9.90
CA ASN A 114 5.77 5.34 9.18
C ASN A 114 4.76 4.97 8.07
N ASP A 115 3.47 5.00 8.39
CA ASP A 115 2.41 4.78 7.42
C ASP A 115 2.23 5.97 6.47
N ARG A 116 2.39 7.22 6.92
CA ARG A 116 2.33 8.39 6.03
C ARG A 116 3.40 8.31 4.93
N LEU A 117 4.63 7.93 5.28
CA LEU A 117 5.72 7.73 4.32
C LEU A 117 5.45 6.55 3.38
N ALA A 118 4.78 5.49 3.88
CA ALA A 118 4.42 4.33 3.08
C ALA A 118 3.55 4.69 1.86
N TYR A 119 2.75 5.76 1.95
CA TYR A 119 1.94 6.24 0.83
C TYR A 119 2.79 6.58 -0.39
N GLY A 120 3.87 7.34 -0.21
CA GLY A 120 4.77 7.70 -1.29
C GLY A 120 5.51 6.48 -1.86
N GLU A 121 6.00 5.61 -0.97
CA GLU A 121 6.76 4.41 -1.33
C GLU A 121 5.93 3.43 -2.17
N PHE A 122 4.76 3.00 -1.68
CA PHE A 122 3.94 2.02 -2.38
C PHE A 122 3.30 2.58 -3.65
N LYS A 123 2.87 3.85 -3.64
CA LYS A 123 2.42 4.53 -4.87
C LYS A 123 3.52 4.51 -5.93
N TYR A 124 4.75 4.86 -5.55
CA TYR A 124 5.89 4.79 -6.45
C TYR A 124 6.15 3.37 -6.96
N TYR A 125 6.20 2.35 -6.10
CA TYR A 125 6.48 0.97 -6.51
C TYR A 125 5.41 0.41 -7.45
N ILE A 126 4.12 0.68 -7.20
CA ILE A 126 3.03 0.25 -8.09
C ILE A 126 3.16 0.92 -9.46
N LEU A 127 3.35 2.24 -9.50
CA LEU A 127 3.44 2.98 -10.75
C LEU A 127 4.71 2.61 -11.54
N HIS A 128 5.83 2.43 -10.85
CA HIS A 128 7.09 1.98 -11.45
C HIS A 128 6.97 0.58 -12.02
N TYR A 129 6.26 -0.34 -11.34
CA TYR A 129 5.96 -1.66 -11.85
C TYR A 129 5.16 -1.61 -13.15
N LEU A 130 4.11 -0.78 -13.20
CA LEU A 130 3.31 -0.58 -14.41
C LEU A 130 4.13 0.04 -15.54
N TYR A 131 4.94 1.06 -15.24
CA TYR A 131 5.81 1.70 -16.22
C TYR A 131 6.84 0.73 -16.80
N TYR A 132 7.53 -0.05 -15.97
CA TYR A 132 8.47 -1.08 -16.41
C TYR A 132 7.74 -2.16 -17.24
N ALA A 133 6.55 -2.58 -16.79
CA ALA A 133 5.71 -3.53 -17.52
C ALA A 133 5.34 -3.02 -18.91
N LYS A 134 5.04 -1.73 -19.06
CA LYS A 134 4.68 -1.13 -20.35
C LYS A 134 5.77 -1.35 -21.40
N LYS A 135 7.05 -1.27 -21.00
CA LYS A 135 8.21 -1.42 -21.89
C LYS A 135 8.63 -2.87 -22.09
N HIS A 136 8.69 -3.66 -21.02
CA HIS A 136 9.32 -4.98 -21.04
C HIS A 136 8.32 -6.15 -20.99
N HIS A 137 7.09 -5.90 -20.55
CA HIS A 137 6.03 -6.90 -20.39
C HIS A 137 4.66 -6.36 -20.83
N PRO A 138 4.50 -5.88 -22.09
CA PRO A 138 3.34 -5.10 -22.51
C PRO A 138 2.01 -5.87 -22.38
N LYS A 139 2.02 -7.19 -22.51
CA LYS A 139 0.84 -8.05 -22.26
C LYS A 139 0.41 -8.00 -20.78
N VAL A 140 1.35 -8.02 -19.84
CA VAL A 140 1.08 -7.89 -18.40
C VAL A 140 0.54 -6.51 -18.08
N HIS A 141 1.18 -5.45 -18.60
CA HIS A 141 0.71 -4.08 -18.44
C HIS A 141 -0.74 -3.91 -18.93
N LYS A 142 -1.03 -4.33 -20.17
CA LYS A 142 -2.39 -4.28 -20.75
C LYS A 142 -3.40 -5.05 -19.90
N SER A 143 -3.03 -6.21 -19.38
CA SER A 143 -3.91 -7.02 -18.52
C SER A 143 -4.24 -6.32 -17.21
N ILE A 144 -3.26 -5.69 -16.55
CA ILE A 144 -3.46 -4.99 -15.27
C ILE A 144 -4.24 -3.68 -15.48
N VAL A 145 -3.80 -2.83 -16.41
CA VAL A 145 -4.43 -1.52 -16.66
C VAL A 145 -5.81 -1.67 -17.33
N GLY A 146 -6.03 -2.74 -18.09
CA GLY A 146 -7.34 -3.10 -18.62
C GLY A 146 -8.31 -3.67 -17.56
N ASN A 147 -7.81 -4.07 -16.39
CA ASN A 147 -8.64 -4.56 -15.30
C ASN A 147 -9.33 -3.38 -14.58
N LYS A 148 -10.56 -3.07 -15.01
CA LYS A 148 -11.38 -1.98 -14.44
C LYS A 148 -11.51 -2.05 -12.92
N LYS A 149 -11.58 -3.26 -12.34
CA LYS A 149 -11.69 -3.44 -10.88
C LYS A 149 -10.37 -3.11 -10.17
N PHE A 150 -9.24 -3.49 -10.74
CA PHE A 150 -7.92 -3.08 -10.23
C PHE A 150 -7.79 -1.56 -10.23
N CYS A 151 -8.08 -0.91 -11.36
CA CYS A 151 -8.01 0.55 -11.45
C CYS A 151 -8.98 1.25 -10.51
N GLN A 152 -10.20 0.72 -10.35
CA GLN A 152 -11.18 1.25 -9.40
C GLN A 152 -10.68 1.12 -7.96
N ALA A 153 -10.13 -0.04 -7.58
CA ALA A 153 -9.58 -0.28 -6.26
C ALA A 153 -8.41 0.67 -5.96
N TYR A 154 -7.45 0.76 -6.89
CA TYR A 154 -6.30 1.65 -6.76
C TYR A 154 -6.71 3.11 -6.55
N ARG A 155 -7.59 3.67 -7.41
CA ARG A 155 -8.00 5.08 -7.30
C ARG A 155 -8.71 5.37 -5.98
N ARG A 156 -9.57 4.45 -5.53
CA ARG A 156 -10.32 4.64 -4.28
C ARG A 156 -9.42 4.52 -3.05
N LEU A 157 -8.48 3.57 -3.08
CA LEU A 157 -7.49 3.42 -2.03
C LEU A 157 -6.58 4.64 -1.95
N GLU A 158 -6.02 5.06 -3.09
CA GLU A 158 -5.06 6.16 -3.18
C GLU A 158 -5.69 7.49 -2.76
N SER A 159 -6.86 7.85 -3.30
CA SER A 159 -7.56 9.07 -2.90
C SER A 159 -8.00 9.05 -1.43
N GLY A 160 -8.44 7.90 -0.93
CA GLY A 160 -8.81 7.72 0.46
C GLY A 160 -7.62 7.76 1.42
N TYR A 161 -6.42 7.42 0.96
CA TYR A 161 -5.18 7.54 1.73
C TYR A 161 -4.67 8.98 1.72
N ALA A 162 -4.63 9.61 0.54
CA ALA A 162 -4.26 11.02 0.41
C ALA A 162 -5.16 11.93 1.27
N LYS A 163 -6.46 11.64 1.33
CA LYS A 163 -7.38 12.34 2.24
C LYS A 163 -7.01 12.11 3.71
N LEU A 164 -6.78 10.86 4.12
CA LEU A 164 -6.42 10.53 5.49
C LEU A 164 -5.14 11.26 5.94
N ILE A 165 -4.15 11.35 5.05
CA ILE A 165 -2.90 12.09 5.31
C ILE A 165 -3.20 13.57 5.54
N LYS A 166 -4.00 14.20 4.68
CA LYS A 166 -4.39 15.61 4.86
C LYS A 166 -5.15 15.84 6.16
N ASP A 167 -6.08 14.94 6.49
CA ASP A 167 -6.86 15.03 7.72
C ASP A 167 -5.94 14.91 8.95
N TYR A 168 -4.93 14.02 8.92
CA TYR A 168 -3.90 13.90 9.96
C TYR A 168 -2.99 15.14 10.05
N GLU A 169 -2.45 15.62 8.92
CA GLU A 169 -1.59 16.81 8.87
C GLU A 169 -2.32 18.08 9.35
N GLY A 170 -3.62 18.21 9.08
CA GLY A 170 -4.45 19.30 9.59
C GLY A 170 -4.84 19.17 11.07
N SER A 171 -4.69 17.97 11.65
CA SER A 171 -4.93 17.71 13.08
C SER A 171 -3.70 17.98 13.94
N CYS A 172 -2.50 17.98 13.34
CA CYS A 172 -1.30 18.47 13.99
C CYS A 172 -1.37 20.00 14.09
N PRO A 173 -1.21 20.61 15.29
CA PRO A 173 -1.06 22.06 15.37
C PRO A 173 0.13 22.45 14.50
N SER A 174 -0.11 23.37 13.55
CA SER A 174 0.97 23.94 12.76
C SER A 174 1.96 24.57 13.73
N SER A 175 3.23 24.15 13.63
CA SER A 175 4.36 24.78 14.31
C SER A 175 4.59 26.18 13.73
N ASN A 176 3.67 27.10 14.02
CA ASN A 176 3.73 28.53 13.69
C ASN A 176 3.74 29.38 14.96
N SER A 177 4.50 28.93 15.96
CA SER A 177 4.86 29.73 17.12
C SER A 177 6.16 29.15 17.70
N CYS A 178 7.27 29.45 17.03
CA CYS A 178 8.53 29.74 17.72
C CYS A 178 8.47 31.20 18.20
#